data_AF-A0AAW5D9Q8-F1
#
_entry.id   AF-A0AAW5D9Q8-F1
#
_cell.length_a   1.000
_cell.length_b   1.000
_cell.length_c   1.000
_cell.angle_alpha   90.00
_cell.angle_beta   90.00
_cell.angle_gamma   90.00
#
_symmetry.space_group_name_H-M   'P 1'
#
loop_
_entity.id
_entity.type
_entity.pdbx_description
1 polymer ?
#
loop_
_entity_poly.entity_id
_entity_poly.type
_entity_poly.pdbx_seq_one_letter_code
_entity_poly.pdbx_strand_id
1 'polypeptide(L)'
;MHLSFYPLLKQKRSAFFNALLILAMFLGFCSSCYSASVKTNDAKPPMKVKVVVVSMFEIGSDEGDAPGEFQLWKARQKLTTQYPLPHGFHDIYANPDTGVIGMVTGMGIARASAAIMALGLDPRFDLSQAYWLVAGIAGVDPADNTIGSAIWTDYVVDGDLAHQIDAREIPSQWSTGYFPLFTHAPFENADAVDVNNSPNGEVYALNLPLAKWAYSLTKDTKLLNNEAMDALRAKYTNSANARALPNISMGAHLSASTFWHGEKLNTWANDWVAYWTQGKGNFVTSGMEDSATLQSLSYLDNAGLVNKDRLLILRTASNFTMQPPSLSAAENLKLESSGDGYAAMGAAIEAAYNVGSQVTDYIVTHWETVKDTPPSAE
;
A
#
# COMPACT_ATOMS: atom_id res chain seq x y z
N MET A 1 -1.48 40.87 -15.29
CA MET A 1 -0.50 41.10 -16.36
C MET A 1 -0.94 40.25 -17.55
N HIS A 2 -1.64 40.86 -18.51
CA HIS A 2 -2.14 40.20 -19.72
C HIS A 2 -0.97 39.86 -20.65
N LEU A 3 -0.92 38.64 -21.19
CA LEU A 3 -0.30 38.40 -22.49
C LEU A 3 -1.07 37.30 -23.23
N SER A 4 -1.53 37.68 -24.42
CA SER A 4 -2.37 36.93 -25.34
C SER A 4 -1.53 36.39 -26.50
N PHE A 5 -1.95 35.22 -26.99
CA PHE A 5 -1.75 34.54 -28.28
C PHE A 5 -1.00 35.26 -29.42
N TYR A 6 -0.18 34.49 -30.17
CA TYR A 6 -0.06 34.58 -31.64
C TYR A 6 0.14 33.17 -32.29
N PRO A 7 -0.22 32.97 -33.58
CA PRO A 7 -0.81 31.72 -34.07
C PRO A 7 0.01 30.93 -35.12
N LEU A 8 -0.55 29.75 -35.45
CA LEU A 8 -0.22 28.83 -36.54
C LEU A 8 -0.06 29.48 -37.92
N LEU A 9 1.01 29.09 -38.62
CA LEU A 9 1.19 29.29 -40.07
C LEU A 9 1.09 27.95 -40.81
N LYS A 10 0.01 27.81 -41.60
CA LYS A 10 -0.13 26.83 -42.68
C LYS A 10 0.64 27.33 -43.90
N GLN A 11 1.48 26.50 -44.53
CA GLN A 11 1.96 26.76 -45.88
C GLN A 11 1.65 25.59 -46.82
N LYS A 12 1.03 25.95 -47.96
CA LYS A 12 0.48 25.10 -48.99
C LYS A 12 1.56 24.46 -49.88
N ARG A 13 1.20 23.28 -50.40
CA ARG A 13 1.84 22.54 -51.49
C ARG A 13 2.05 23.37 -52.75
N SER A 14 3.16 23.12 -53.43
CA SER A 14 3.35 23.36 -54.87
C SER A 14 4.12 22.17 -55.46
N ALA A 15 3.65 21.68 -56.60
CA ALA A 15 4.18 20.55 -57.33
C ALA A 15 4.76 20.99 -58.68
N PHE A 16 5.56 20.09 -59.26
CA PHE A 16 6.00 19.96 -60.67
C PHE A 16 7.47 20.28 -61.02
N PHE A 17 8.17 19.18 -61.33
CA PHE A 17 9.15 18.91 -62.41
C PHE A 17 10.56 19.52 -62.36
N ASN A 18 11.56 18.64 -62.23
CA ASN A 18 12.44 18.36 -63.36
C ASN A 18 13.14 16.99 -63.25
N ALA A 19 13.32 16.38 -64.42
CA ALA A 19 13.77 15.02 -64.65
C ALA A 19 15.30 14.90 -64.79
N LEU A 20 15.74 13.65 -64.84
CA LEU A 20 16.95 13.08 -65.47
C LEU A 20 18.18 12.78 -64.58
N LEU A 21 18.70 11.54 -64.80
CA LEU A 21 20.00 10.97 -64.40
C LEU A 21 20.08 10.53 -62.91
N ILE A 22 20.27 9.26 -62.52
CA ILE A 22 21.18 8.23 -63.04
C ILE A 22 20.61 6.81 -62.80
N LEU A 23 20.66 6.04 -63.88
CA LEU A 23 20.52 4.59 -63.99
C LEU A 23 21.80 3.90 -63.52
N ALA A 24 21.77 3.07 -62.47
CA ALA A 24 22.64 1.89 -62.31
C ALA A 24 22.26 1.07 -61.05
N MET A 25 22.34 -0.26 -61.19
CA MET A 25 22.15 -1.31 -60.16
C MET A 25 20.72 -1.81 -59.91
N PHE A 26 20.11 -2.39 -60.96
CA PHE A 26 19.26 -3.57 -60.81
C PHE A 26 20.10 -4.80 -61.15
N LEU A 27 20.45 -5.63 -60.15
CA LEU A 27 20.72 -7.07 -60.28
C LEU A 27 21.12 -7.62 -58.89
N GLY A 28 20.19 -8.33 -58.24
CA GLY A 28 20.51 -9.12 -57.04
C GLY A 28 19.53 -9.04 -55.88
N PHE A 29 18.21 -9.11 -56.11
CA PHE A 29 17.28 -9.46 -55.03
C PHE A 29 16.93 -10.94 -55.15
N CYS A 30 17.86 -11.78 -54.68
CA CYS A 30 17.62 -13.20 -54.49
C CYS A 30 16.61 -13.33 -53.34
N SER A 31 15.48 -13.97 -53.61
CA SER A 31 14.45 -14.28 -52.61
C SER A 31 15.00 -15.29 -51.61
N SER A 32 15.55 -14.80 -50.50
CA SER A 32 15.74 -15.60 -49.30
C SER A 32 14.43 -15.59 -48.52
N CYS A 33 13.55 -16.54 -48.84
CA CYS A 33 12.52 -16.98 -47.90
C CYS A 33 13.23 -17.59 -46.68
N TYR A 34 13.65 -16.75 -45.73
CA TYR A 34 13.90 -17.22 -44.38
C TYR A 34 12.54 -17.68 -43.83
N SER A 35 12.30 -18.98 -43.89
CA SER A 35 11.39 -19.61 -42.96
C SER A 35 12.00 -19.40 -41.58
N ALA A 36 11.64 -18.31 -40.92
CA ALA A 36 11.83 -18.16 -39.50
C ALA A 36 11.04 -19.33 -38.89
N SER A 37 11.76 -20.37 -38.49
CA SER A 37 11.23 -21.37 -37.59
C SER A 37 10.82 -20.58 -36.35
N VAL A 38 9.51 -20.30 -36.24
CA VAL A 38 8.91 -19.85 -35.01
C VAL A 38 9.21 -20.97 -34.04
N LYS A 39 10.28 -20.81 -33.25
CA LYS A 39 10.40 -21.54 -32.00
C LYS A 39 9.12 -21.18 -31.26
N THR A 40 8.19 -22.12 -31.22
CA THR A 40 7.15 -22.13 -30.21
C THR A 40 7.91 -22.02 -28.91
N ASN A 41 7.92 -20.82 -28.32
CA ASN A 41 8.37 -20.68 -26.95
C ASN A 41 7.47 -21.66 -26.19
N ASP A 42 8.04 -22.73 -25.66
CA ASP A 42 7.45 -23.51 -24.57
C ASP A 42 7.41 -22.61 -23.32
N ALA A 43 6.77 -21.45 -23.45
CA ALA A 43 6.49 -20.55 -22.36
C ALA A 43 5.53 -21.32 -21.47
N LYS A 44 6.03 -21.75 -20.31
CA LYS A 44 5.19 -22.33 -19.27
C LYS A 44 3.98 -21.42 -19.07
N PRO A 45 2.76 -21.97 -18.97
CA PRO A 45 1.59 -21.15 -18.72
C PRO A 45 1.81 -20.33 -17.45
N PRO A 46 1.31 -19.07 -17.39
CA PRO A 46 1.42 -18.24 -16.20
C PRO A 46 0.86 -18.97 -14.97
N MET A 47 1.53 -18.83 -13.82
CA MET A 47 1.04 -19.35 -12.55
C MET A 47 -0.27 -18.64 -12.20
N LYS A 48 -1.34 -19.41 -11.98
CA LYS A 48 -2.60 -18.86 -11.45
C LYS A 48 -2.39 -18.48 -9.99
N VAL A 49 -2.46 -17.19 -9.69
CA VAL A 49 -2.30 -16.68 -8.33
C VAL A 49 -3.67 -16.52 -7.68
N LYS A 50 -3.83 -17.07 -6.48
CA LYS A 50 -5.03 -16.91 -5.66
C LYS A 50 -4.89 -15.76 -4.68
N VAL A 51 -3.74 -15.65 -4.02
CA VAL A 51 -3.46 -14.64 -3.02
C VAL A 51 -2.04 -14.10 -3.21
N VAL A 52 -1.91 -12.78 -3.24
CA VAL A 52 -0.65 -12.05 -3.13
C VAL A 52 -0.57 -11.51 -1.70
N VAL A 53 0.42 -11.96 -0.93
CA VAL A 53 0.77 -11.37 0.36
C VAL A 53 1.82 -10.29 0.12
N VAL A 54 1.50 -9.05 0.49
CA VAL A 54 2.36 -7.89 0.34
C VAL A 54 2.85 -7.48 1.73
N SER A 55 4.17 -7.58 1.94
CA SER A 55 4.88 -7.06 3.11
C SER A 55 5.89 -6.00 2.68
N MET A 56 6.40 -5.20 3.62
CA MET A 56 7.13 -3.98 3.30
C MET A 56 8.62 -4.07 3.66
N PHE A 57 8.99 -4.79 4.72
CA PHE A 57 10.41 -4.95 5.06
C PHE A 57 10.76 -6.29 5.72
N GLU A 58 12.05 -6.57 5.70
CA GLU A 58 12.73 -7.54 6.55
C GLU A 58 13.83 -6.85 7.36
N ILE A 59 14.09 -7.35 8.58
CA ILE A 59 15.21 -6.84 9.40
C ILE A 59 16.54 -7.30 8.80
N GLY A 60 16.57 -8.53 8.31
CA GLY A 60 17.74 -9.12 7.67
C GLY A 60 17.35 -9.90 6.42
N SER A 61 17.60 -11.21 6.45
CA SER A 61 17.31 -12.14 5.37
C SER A 61 15.87 -12.63 5.46
N ASP A 62 15.34 -13.15 4.35
CA ASP A 62 14.01 -13.75 4.32
C ASP A 62 13.92 -15.07 5.14
N GLU A 63 14.99 -15.50 5.83
CA GLU A 63 15.04 -16.67 6.71
C GLU A 63 16.26 -16.68 7.64
N GLY A 64 16.11 -17.28 8.83
CA GLY A 64 17.23 -17.66 9.69
C GLY A 64 17.72 -16.61 10.69
N ASP A 65 17.13 -15.41 10.69
CA ASP A 65 17.43 -14.32 11.63
C ASP A 65 16.14 -13.75 12.28
N ALA A 66 16.22 -12.55 12.86
CA ALA A 66 15.05 -11.91 13.47
C ALA A 66 14.05 -11.51 12.38
N PRO A 67 12.77 -11.93 12.47
CA PRO A 67 11.79 -11.65 11.43
C PRO A 67 11.45 -10.16 11.38
N GLY A 68 11.34 -9.61 10.18
CA GLY A 68 10.48 -8.49 9.85
C GLY A 68 9.09 -8.99 9.48
N GLU A 69 8.48 -8.40 8.46
CA GLU A 69 7.08 -8.66 8.13
C GLU A 69 6.86 -9.89 7.25
N PHE A 70 7.88 -10.40 6.54
CA PHE A 70 7.74 -11.41 5.48
C PHE A 70 8.09 -12.83 5.93
N GLN A 71 9.09 -12.99 6.80
CA GLN A 71 9.72 -14.27 7.10
C GLN A 71 8.73 -15.30 7.66
N LEU A 72 7.78 -14.85 8.50
CA LEU A 72 6.72 -15.72 9.02
C LEU A 72 5.79 -16.20 7.91
N TRP A 73 5.45 -15.36 6.94
CA TRP A 73 4.66 -15.74 5.77
C TRP A 73 5.42 -16.76 4.92
N LYS A 74 6.67 -16.46 4.54
CA LYS A 74 7.49 -17.37 3.74
C LYS A 74 7.60 -18.75 4.39
N ALA A 75 7.92 -18.80 5.68
CA ALA A 75 8.08 -20.05 6.42
C ALA A 75 6.76 -20.82 6.55
N ARG A 76 5.68 -20.16 7.01
CA ARG A 76 4.46 -20.85 7.44
C ARG A 76 3.47 -21.09 6.28
N GLN A 77 3.47 -20.27 5.23
CA GLN A 77 2.75 -20.53 3.96
C GLN A 77 3.56 -21.38 2.97
N LYS A 78 4.78 -21.76 3.35
CA LYS A 78 5.69 -22.62 2.55
C LYS A 78 5.97 -22.01 1.18
N LEU A 79 6.31 -20.73 1.14
CA LEU A 79 6.67 -20.02 -0.10
C LEU A 79 8.10 -20.40 -0.51
N THR A 80 8.27 -21.60 -1.04
CA THR A 80 9.59 -22.22 -1.29
C THR A 80 10.09 -22.07 -2.72
N THR A 81 9.24 -21.65 -3.66
CA THR A 81 9.63 -21.44 -5.06
C THR A 81 10.02 -19.99 -5.27
N GLN A 82 11.28 -19.73 -5.59
CA GLN A 82 11.81 -18.40 -5.87
C GLN A 82 11.62 -18.02 -7.34
N TYR A 83 11.14 -16.80 -7.57
CA TYR A 83 11.04 -16.16 -8.87
C TYR A 83 11.88 -14.88 -8.83
N PRO A 84 13.04 -14.86 -9.51
CA PRO A 84 13.91 -13.69 -9.51
C PRO A 84 13.19 -12.44 -10.00
N LEU A 85 13.33 -11.33 -9.27
CA LEU A 85 12.76 -10.01 -9.58
C LEU A 85 13.85 -8.93 -9.45
N PRO A 86 14.85 -8.89 -10.35
CA PRO A 86 16.03 -8.03 -10.22
C PRO A 86 15.75 -6.52 -10.30
N HIS A 87 14.51 -6.14 -10.64
CA HIS A 87 14.03 -4.77 -10.70
C HIS A 87 13.07 -4.44 -9.53
N GLY A 88 12.82 -5.39 -8.64
CA GLY A 88 12.11 -5.21 -7.38
C GLY A 88 13.08 -5.15 -6.19
N PHE A 89 12.52 -4.97 -4.99
CA PHE A 89 13.33 -4.93 -3.77
C PHE A 89 13.83 -6.33 -3.37
N HIS A 90 12.91 -7.29 -3.29
CA HIS A 90 13.19 -8.71 -3.08
C HIS A 90 12.63 -9.53 -4.24
N ASP A 91 13.10 -10.78 -4.35
CA ASP A 91 12.51 -11.77 -5.23
C ASP A 91 11.09 -12.14 -4.77
N ILE A 92 10.28 -12.67 -5.70
CA ILE A 92 8.96 -13.19 -5.38
C ILE A 92 9.12 -14.63 -4.90
N TYR A 93 8.49 -14.98 -3.79
CA TYR A 93 8.44 -16.36 -3.31
C TYR A 93 7.01 -16.89 -3.40
N ALA A 94 6.87 -18.13 -3.87
CA ALA A 94 5.58 -18.73 -4.16
C ALA A 94 5.46 -20.12 -3.57
N ASN A 95 4.22 -20.50 -3.30
CA ASN A 95 3.76 -21.86 -3.16
C ASN A 95 2.87 -22.20 -4.36
N PRO A 96 3.41 -22.85 -5.42
CA PRO A 96 2.65 -23.17 -6.62
C PRO A 96 1.46 -24.10 -6.38
N ASP A 97 1.50 -24.93 -5.33
CA ASP A 97 0.43 -25.88 -5.02
C ASP A 97 -0.81 -25.17 -4.46
N THR A 98 -0.60 -24.11 -3.66
CA THR A 98 -1.70 -23.34 -3.08
C THR A 98 -2.12 -22.16 -3.95
N GLY A 99 -1.22 -21.66 -4.81
CA GLY A 99 -1.43 -20.43 -5.58
C GLY A 99 -1.14 -19.17 -4.77
N VAL A 100 -0.48 -19.29 -3.61
CA VAL A 100 -0.08 -18.13 -2.78
C VAL A 100 1.29 -17.66 -3.21
N ILE A 101 1.45 -16.35 -3.40
CA ILE A 101 2.74 -15.71 -3.58
C ILE A 101 2.94 -14.62 -2.52
N GLY A 102 4.20 -14.32 -2.24
CA GLY A 102 4.60 -13.29 -1.30
C GLY A 102 5.66 -12.38 -1.91
N MET A 103 5.56 -11.09 -1.59
CA MET A 103 6.48 -10.06 -2.04
C MET A 103 6.87 -9.10 -0.91
N VAL A 104 8.09 -8.58 -0.97
CA VAL A 104 8.55 -7.48 -0.12
C VAL A 104 8.69 -6.23 -0.98
N THR A 105 7.91 -5.19 -0.68
CA THR A 105 7.96 -3.95 -1.47
C THR A 105 9.20 -3.13 -1.21
N GLY A 106 9.72 -3.19 0.01
CA GLY A 106 10.59 -2.17 0.57
C GLY A 106 9.78 -1.01 1.15
N MET A 107 10.42 -0.26 2.06
CA MET A 107 9.77 0.85 2.79
C MET A 107 9.53 2.07 1.91
N GLY A 108 8.37 2.69 2.10
CA GLY A 108 7.97 3.96 1.48
C GLY A 108 7.36 3.85 0.09
N ILE A 109 6.60 4.88 -0.28
CA ILE A 109 5.72 4.89 -1.47
C ILE A 109 6.47 4.62 -2.78
N ALA A 110 7.70 5.09 -2.93
CA ALA A 110 8.46 4.93 -4.16
C ALA A 110 8.82 3.46 -4.44
N ARG A 111 9.22 2.73 -3.38
CA ARG A 111 9.54 1.31 -3.47
C ARG A 111 8.26 0.48 -3.66
N ALA A 112 7.22 0.78 -2.89
CA ALA A 112 5.91 0.15 -3.01
C ALA A 112 5.31 0.27 -4.41
N SER A 113 5.27 1.48 -4.97
CA SER A 113 4.72 1.70 -6.31
C SER A 113 5.47 0.90 -7.37
N ALA A 114 6.81 0.94 -7.34
CA ALA A 114 7.66 0.21 -8.28
C ALA A 114 7.51 -1.31 -8.16
N ALA A 115 7.54 -1.86 -6.94
CA ALA A 115 7.44 -3.30 -6.70
C ALA A 115 6.07 -3.88 -7.10
N ILE A 116 4.98 -3.17 -6.78
CA ILE A 116 3.62 -3.62 -7.15
C ILE A 116 3.44 -3.58 -8.66
N MET A 117 3.90 -2.52 -9.33
CA MET A 117 3.83 -2.42 -10.79
C MET A 117 4.70 -3.49 -11.46
N ALA A 118 5.89 -3.76 -10.91
CA ALA A 118 6.78 -4.82 -11.38
C ALA A 118 6.11 -6.20 -11.35
N LEU A 119 5.49 -6.58 -10.23
CA LEU A 119 4.75 -7.84 -10.12
C LEU A 119 3.53 -7.86 -11.04
N GLY A 120 2.74 -6.77 -11.07
CA GLY A 120 1.53 -6.66 -11.87
C GLY A 120 1.74 -6.81 -13.37
N LEU A 121 2.93 -6.46 -13.87
CA LEU A 121 3.31 -6.57 -15.28
C LEU A 121 4.08 -7.85 -15.62
N ASP A 122 4.35 -8.72 -14.63
CA ASP A 122 5.16 -9.91 -14.82
C ASP A 122 4.34 -11.04 -15.49
N PRO A 123 4.66 -11.44 -16.73
CA PRO A 123 3.86 -12.43 -17.47
C PRO A 123 3.98 -13.85 -16.92
N ARG A 124 4.84 -14.08 -15.92
CA ARG A 124 4.96 -15.37 -15.23
C ARG A 124 3.76 -15.65 -14.32
N PHE A 125 2.98 -14.63 -13.96
CA PHE A 125 1.85 -14.72 -13.05
C PHE A 125 0.56 -14.26 -13.73
N ASP A 126 -0.53 -14.97 -13.48
CA ASP A 126 -1.87 -14.47 -13.76
C ASP A 126 -2.50 -13.99 -12.45
N LEU A 127 -2.66 -12.67 -12.37
CA LEU A 127 -3.13 -11.93 -11.20
C LEU A 127 -4.58 -11.43 -11.38
N SER A 128 -5.22 -11.74 -12.51
CA SER A 128 -6.53 -11.18 -12.90
C SER A 128 -7.66 -11.50 -11.91
N GLN A 129 -7.55 -12.61 -11.17
CA GLN A 129 -8.50 -13.01 -10.12
C GLN A 129 -7.90 -13.00 -8.71
N ALA A 130 -6.62 -12.61 -8.56
CA ALA A 130 -5.92 -12.71 -7.30
C ALA A 130 -6.52 -11.76 -6.25
N TYR A 131 -6.58 -12.23 -5.01
CA TYR A 131 -6.76 -11.37 -3.85
C TYR A 131 -5.41 -10.79 -3.44
N TRP A 132 -5.41 -9.53 -3.03
CA TRP A 132 -4.23 -8.85 -2.53
C TRP A 132 -4.40 -8.62 -1.05
N LEU A 133 -3.46 -9.08 -0.24
CA LEU A 133 -3.44 -8.86 1.20
C LEU A 133 -2.17 -8.09 1.54
N VAL A 134 -2.31 -6.80 1.82
CA VAL A 134 -1.25 -6.02 2.46
C VAL A 134 -1.28 -6.37 3.94
N ALA A 135 -0.17 -6.89 4.45
CA ALA A 135 -0.03 -7.31 5.84
C ALA A 135 1.31 -6.82 6.39
N GLY A 136 1.26 -5.79 7.23
CA GLY A 136 2.45 -5.26 7.88
C GLY A 136 2.13 -4.40 9.09
N ILE A 137 3.18 -3.95 9.76
CA ILE A 137 3.06 -3.17 10.97
C ILE A 137 2.66 -1.72 10.68
N ALA A 138 2.23 -1.01 11.71
CA ALA A 138 1.81 0.38 11.66
C ALA A 138 1.97 1.08 13.02
N GLY A 139 2.03 2.40 12.96
CA GLY A 139 1.71 3.24 14.11
C GLY A 139 0.20 3.21 14.36
N VAL A 140 -0.22 3.26 15.62
CA VAL A 140 -1.64 3.31 16.02
C VAL A 140 -1.97 4.58 16.79
N ASP A 141 -3.14 5.17 16.53
CA ASP A 141 -3.64 6.28 17.34
C ASP A 141 -4.01 5.76 18.75
N PRO A 142 -3.37 6.27 19.83
CA PRO A 142 -3.73 5.88 21.18
C PRO A 142 -5.17 6.25 21.56
N ALA A 143 -5.79 7.22 20.89
CA ALA A 143 -7.19 7.58 21.09
C ALA A 143 -8.13 6.46 20.67
N ASP A 144 -7.74 5.62 19.71
CA ASP A 144 -8.64 4.66 19.05
C ASP A 144 -8.29 3.20 19.34
N ASN A 145 -7.01 2.87 19.52
CA ASN A 145 -6.61 1.49 19.83
C ASN A 145 -5.27 1.39 20.59
N THR A 146 -4.78 0.18 20.79
CA THR A 146 -3.56 -0.19 21.50
C THR A 146 -2.58 -0.94 20.60
N ILE A 147 -1.29 -0.82 20.91
CA ILE A 147 -0.22 -1.66 20.35
C ILE A 147 -0.51 -3.16 20.51
N GLY A 148 0.01 -3.96 19.57
CA GLY A 148 -0.21 -5.40 19.42
C GLY A 148 -1.51 -5.76 18.69
N SER A 149 -2.41 -4.80 18.47
CA SER A 149 -3.70 -5.00 17.79
C SER A 149 -3.54 -5.17 16.28
N ALA A 150 -4.56 -5.74 15.63
CA ALA A 150 -4.64 -5.83 14.19
C ALA A 150 -5.89 -5.09 13.67
N ILE A 151 -5.71 -4.27 12.63
CA ILE A 151 -6.73 -3.35 12.15
C ILE A 151 -6.97 -3.60 10.67
N TRP A 152 -8.21 -3.93 10.31
CA TRP A 152 -8.64 -4.01 8.91
C TRP A 152 -9.04 -2.63 8.40
N THR A 153 -8.55 -2.27 7.22
CA THR A 153 -8.71 -0.91 6.68
C THR A 153 -10.00 -0.76 5.87
N ASP A 154 -10.70 0.37 6.04
CA ASP A 154 -11.85 0.78 5.23
C ASP A 154 -11.52 1.88 4.22
N TYR A 155 -10.66 2.83 4.59
CA TYR A 155 -10.13 3.90 3.75
C TYR A 155 -8.61 3.99 3.87
N VAL A 156 -7.94 4.29 2.77
CA VAL A 156 -6.56 4.78 2.79
C VAL A 156 -6.56 6.23 2.36
N VAL A 157 -5.96 7.10 3.17
CA VAL A 157 -5.78 8.52 2.87
C VAL A 157 -4.30 8.77 2.68
N ASP A 158 -3.93 9.39 1.56
CA ASP A 158 -2.57 9.81 1.29
C ASP A 158 -2.22 11.06 2.12
N GLY A 159 -1.09 11.00 2.80
CA GLY A 159 -0.60 12.06 3.67
C GLY A 159 0.57 12.85 3.08
N ASP A 160 0.86 12.71 1.77
CA ASP A 160 1.96 13.40 1.08
C ASP A 160 1.47 14.40 0.01
N LEU A 161 0.29 14.18 -0.57
CA LEU A 161 -0.31 15.04 -1.59
C LEU A 161 -0.92 16.33 -1.00
N ALA A 162 -0.05 17.27 -0.64
CA ALA A 162 -0.45 18.52 0.00
C ALA A 162 0.50 19.69 -0.26
N HIS A 163 0.05 20.89 0.10
CA HIS A 163 0.91 22.02 0.38
C HIS A 163 1.38 21.99 1.84
N GLN A 164 2.63 22.39 2.06
CA GLN A 164 3.19 22.56 3.40
C GLN A 164 3.95 23.89 3.50
N ILE A 165 3.61 24.67 4.53
CA ILE A 165 4.37 25.84 4.97
C ILE A 165 5.30 25.42 6.10
N ASP A 166 6.53 25.94 6.10
CA ASP A 166 7.46 25.75 7.21
C ASP A 166 6.80 26.14 8.53
N ALA A 167 6.94 25.29 9.56
CA ALA A 167 6.24 25.47 10.82
C ALA A 167 6.50 26.83 11.51
N ARG A 168 7.62 27.47 11.21
CA ARG A 168 8.01 28.78 11.76
C ARG A 168 7.34 29.96 11.05
N GLU A 169 6.76 29.73 9.88
CA GLU A 169 6.14 30.73 9.01
C GLU A 169 4.62 30.55 8.91
N ILE A 170 4.04 29.59 9.65
CA ILE A 170 2.58 29.37 9.69
C ILE A 170 1.89 30.65 10.17
N PRO A 171 0.91 31.18 9.42
CA PRO A 171 0.11 32.30 9.86
C PRO A 171 -0.55 32.02 11.21
N SER A 172 -0.57 33.00 12.13
CA SER A 172 -1.03 32.79 13.52
C SER A 172 -2.50 32.39 13.65
N GLN A 173 -3.30 32.62 12.61
CA GLN A 173 -4.70 32.21 12.52
C GLN A 173 -4.93 30.78 11.99
N TRP A 174 -3.88 30.09 11.53
CA TRP A 174 -3.98 28.73 11.01
C TRP A 174 -3.61 27.70 12.08
N SER A 175 -4.39 26.61 12.15
CA SER A 175 -4.12 25.49 13.06
C SER A 175 -2.95 24.63 12.60
N THR A 176 -2.68 24.59 11.30
CA THR A 176 -1.59 23.85 10.66
C THR A 176 -1.10 24.57 9.40
N GLY A 177 0.15 24.32 9.01
CA GLY A 177 0.71 24.75 7.72
C GLY A 177 0.51 23.74 6.61
N TYR A 178 -0.15 22.61 6.90
CA TYR A 178 -0.33 21.47 6.00
C TYR A 178 -1.77 21.45 5.48
N PHE A 179 -1.97 21.54 4.16
CA PHE A 179 -3.32 21.71 3.58
C PHE A 179 -3.43 21.13 2.15
N PRO A 180 -4.66 20.78 1.68
CA PRO A 180 -4.85 20.11 0.39
C PRO A 180 -4.28 20.87 -0.80
N LEU A 181 -3.76 20.14 -1.79
CA LEU A 181 -3.41 20.72 -3.08
C LEU A 181 -4.61 21.48 -3.66
N PHE A 182 -4.33 22.59 -4.34
CA PHE A 182 -5.34 23.44 -4.99
C PHE A 182 -6.31 24.18 -4.05
N THR A 183 -6.06 24.18 -2.74
CA THR A 183 -6.76 25.03 -1.76
C THR A 183 -5.85 26.18 -1.29
N HIS A 184 -6.37 27.13 -0.51
CA HIS A 184 -5.62 28.32 -0.09
C HIS A 184 -5.46 28.46 1.44
N ALA A 185 -6.12 27.60 2.22
CA ALA A 185 -5.94 27.49 3.66
C ALA A 185 -6.28 26.07 4.15
N PRO A 186 -5.88 25.70 5.39
CA PRO A 186 -6.21 24.40 5.97
C PRO A 186 -7.70 24.06 5.90
N PHE A 187 -7.98 22.88 5.35
CA PHE A 187 -9.30 22.25 5.31
C PHE A 187 -10.41 23.04 4.59
N GLU A 188 -10.05 24.01 3.72
CA GLU A 188 -11.02 24.66 2.83
C GLU A 188 -11.68 23.65 1.88
N ASN A 189 -12.94 23.87 1.51
CA ASN A 189 -13.69 23.07 0.54
C ASN A 189 -13.91 21.59 0.92
N ALA A 190 -13.90 21.25 2.22
CA ALA A 190 -14.15 19.87 2.68
C ALA A 190 -15.48 19.28 2.13
N ASP A 191 -16.53 20.08 2.04
CA ASP A 191 -17.83 19.65 1.51
C ASP A 191 -17.80 19.26 0.02
N ALA A 192 -16.77 19.69 -0.72
CA ALA A 192 -16.60 19.41 -2.15
C ALA A 192 -15.74 18.16 -2.44
N VAL A 193 -15.19 17.51 -1.41
CA VAL A 193 -14.40 16.27 -1.56
C VAL A 193 -15.29 15.15 -2.08
N ASP A 194 -14.88 14.50 -3.18
CA ASP A 194 -15.51 13.27 -3.66
C ASP A 194 -14.61 12.07 -3.36
N VAL A 195 -14.96 11.34 -2.29
CA VAL A 195 -14.21 10.16 -1.82
C VAL A 195 -14.09 9.07 -2.90
N ASN A 196 -15.06 8.98 -3.81
CA ASN A 196 -15.06 7.96 -4.85
C ASN A 196 -14.34 8.40 -6.14
N ASN A 197 -13.93 9.68 -6.21
CA ASN A 197 -13.31 10.26 -7.39
C ASN A 197 -12.18 11.22 -6.98
N SER A 198 -11.16 10.65 -6.35
CA SER A 198 -9.93 11.34 -5.95
C SER A 198 -8.93 11.38 -7.11
N PRO A 199 -8.78 12.50 -7.84
CA PRO A 199 -8.09 12.51 -9.12
C PRO A 199 -6.57 12.31 -9.03
N ASN A 200 -5.97 12.60 -7.87
CA ASN A 200 -4.52 12.46 -7.66
C ASN A 200 -4.18 11.28 -6.74
N GLY A 201 -5.18 10.55 -6.24
CA GLY A 201 -4.97 9.47 -5.27
C GLY A 201 -4.89 9.95 -3.82
N GLU A 202 -5.57 11.05 -3.49
CA GLU A 202 -5.63 11.62 -2.15
C GLU A 202 -6.38 10.70 -1.16
N VAL A 203 -7.40 9.99 -1.63
CA VAL A 203 -8.16 9.00 -0.86
C VAL A 203 -8.60 7.82 -1.71
N TYR A 204 -8.61 6.65 -1.08
CA TYR A 204 -9.10 5.40 -1.64
C TYR A 204 -10.12 4.79 -0.68
N ALA A 205 -11.38 4.68 -1.12
CA ALA A 205 -12.37 3.83 -0.48
C ALA A 205 -12.10 2.37 -0.85
N LEU A 206 -11.96 1.50 0.15
CA LEU A 206 -11.75 0.06 -0.08
C LEU A 206 -13.10 -0.66 -0.19
N ASN A 207 -13.04 -1.92 -0.61
CA ASN A 207 -14.20 -2.81 -0.63
C ASN A 207 -14.64 -3.13 0.81
N LEU A 208 -15.49 -2.27 1.37
CA LEU A 208 -15.92 -2.36 2.76
C LEU A 208 -16.61 -3.69 3.10
N PRO A 209 -17.50 -4.25 2.27
CA PRO A 209 -18.07 -5.58 2.55
C PRO A 209 -17.01 -6.69 2.65
N LEU A 210 -15.97 -6.66 1.81
CA LEU A 210 -14.86 -7.62 1.87
C LEU A 210 -14.02 -7.42 3.15
N ALA A 211 -13.71 -6.17 3.51
CA ALA A 211 -12.99 -5.85 4.74
C ALA A 211 -13.78 -6.26 6.00
N LYS A 212 -15.10 -6.04 6.02
CA LYS A 212 -15.99 -6.49 7.11
C LYS A 212 -16.09 -8.00 7.21
N TRP A 213 -16.05 -8.70 6.08
CA TRP A 213 -15.97 -10.15 6.08
C TRP A 213 -14.65 -10.63 6.70
N ALA A 214 -13.52 -10.05 6.30
CA ALA A 214 -12.20 -10.37 6.85
C ALA A 214 -12.15 -10.10 8.37
N TYR A 215 -12.70 -8.96 8.82
CA TYR A 215 -12.89 -8.66 10.22
C TYR A 215 -13.75 -9.71 10.92
N SER A 216 -14.93 -10.05 10.37
CA SER A 216 -15.85 -11.02 10.97
C SER A 216 -15.25 -12.41 11.11
N LEU A 217 -14.46 -12.83 10.12
CA LEU A 217 -13.75 -14.10 10.13
C LEU A 217 -12.68 -14.15 11.24
N THR A 218 -12.03 -13.01 11.51
CA THR A 218 -10.81 -12.98 12.30
C THR A 218 -10.95 -12.35 13.69
N LYS A 219 -12.03 -11.62 13.99
CA LYS A 219 -12.20 -10.78 15.19
C LYS A 219 -11.89 -11.45 16.54
N ASP A 220 -12.04 -12.77 16.63
CA ASP A 220 -11.83 -13.55 17.85
C ASP A 220 -10.41 -14.18 17.94
N THR A 221 -9.53 -13.84 17.00
CA THR A 221 -8.13 -14.32 17.00
C THR A 221 -7.40 -13.79 18.22
N LYS A 222 -6.75 -14.70 18.96
CA LYS A 222 -5.95 -14.33 20.12
C LYS A 222 -4.67 -13.64 19.66
N LEU A 223 -4.44 -12.43 20.17
CA LEU A 223 -3.24 -11.64 19.90
C LEU A 223 -2.27 -11.72 21.08
N LEU A 224 -0.98 -11.64 20.77
CA LEU A 224 0.08 -11.71 21.79
C LEU A 224 0.09 -10.45 22.64
N ASN A 225 0.33 -10.62 23.94
CA ASN A 225 0.57 -9.54 24.89
C ASN A 225 1.76 -9.91 25.78
N ASN A 226 2.55 -8.92 26.19
CA ASN A 226 3.69 -9.11 27.08
C ASN A 226 3.81 -7.97 28.10
N GLU A 227 4.62 -8.17 29.14
CA GLU A 227 4.79 -7.20 30.24
C GLU A 227 5.36 -5.84 29.76
N ALA A 228 6.20 -5.84 28.73
CA ALA A 228 6.74 -4.60 28.17
C ALA A 228 5.65 -3.77 27.48
N MET A 229 4.71 -4.43 26.79
CA MET A 229 3.52 -3.78 26.24
C MET A 229 2.66 -3.23 27.38
N ASP A 230 2.37 -4.00 28.43
CA ASP A 230 1.60 -3.52 29.59
C ASP A 230 2.23 -2.26 30.21
N ALA A 231 3.56 -2.28 30.42
CA ALA A 231 4.30 -1.15 30.98
C ALA A 231 4.29 0.09 30.06
N LEU A 232 4.38 -0.09 28.74
CA LEU A 232 4.32 1.03 27.79
C LEU A 232 2.93 1.65 27.77
N ARG A 233 1.89 0.82 27.63
CA ARG A 233 0.49 1.26 27.55
C ARG A 233 0.02 1.99 28.81
N ALA A 234 0.47 1.54 29.98
CA ALA A 234 0.17 2.19 31.26
C ALA A 234 0.57 3.67 31.31
N LYS A 235 1.54 4.10 30.48
CA LYS A 235 1.98 5.51 30.39
C LYS A 235 0.98 6.41 29.66
N TYR A 236 0.07 5.86 28.86
CA TYR A 236 -0.95 6.62 28.11
C TYR A 236 -2.18 6.91 28.99
N THR A 237 -1.97 7.68 30.07
CA THR A 237 -2.99 7.93 31.10
C THR A 237 -4.23 8.66 30.59
N ASN A 238 -4.10 9.41 29.49
CA ASN A 238 -5.19 10.19 28.89
C ASN A 238 -5.98 9.40 27.83
N SER A 239 -5.57 8.17 27.52
CA SER A 239 -6.15 7.36 26.45
C SER A 239 -6.61 6.01 27.00
N ALA A 240 -7.92 5.82 27.13
CA ALA A 240 -8.47 4.55 27.63
C ALA A 240 -8.21 3.40 26.64
N ASN A 241 -8.34 3.65 25.35
CA ASN A 241 -8.15 2.65 24.29
C ASN A 241 -6.69 2.17 24.20
N ALA A 242 -5.72 3.07 24.34
CA ALA A 242 -4.30 2.71 24.44
C ALA A 242 -3.97 1.73 25.59
N ARG A 243 -4.79 1.68 26.65
CA ARG A 243 -4.60 0.81 27.83
C ARG A 243 -5.38 -0.51 27.75
N ALA A 244 -6.16 -0.73 26.70
CA ALA A 244 -6.87 -1.98 26.49
C ALA A 244 -5.91 -3.14 26.17
N LEU A 245 -6.40 -4.39 26.19
CA LEU A 245 -5.64 -5.52 25.64
C LEU A 245 -5.65 -5.49 24.10
N PRO A 246 -4.65 -6.11 23.43
CA PRO A 246 -4.61 -6.18 21.98
C PRO A 246 -5.88 -6.83 21.44
N ASN A 247 -6.45 -6.25 20.37
CA ASN A 247 -7.72 -6.68 19.80
C ASN A 247 -7.70 -6.56 18.27
N ILE A 248 -8.79 -7.01 17.65
CA ILE A 248 -9.02 -6.82 16.22
C ILE A 248 -10.12 -5.80 16.04
N SER A 249 -9.88 -4.84 15.16
CA SER A 249 -10.81 -3.74 14.89
C SER A 249 -10.76 -3.31 13.42
N MET A 250 -11.49 -2.25 13.09
CA MET A 250 -11.47 -1.63 11.77
C MET A 250 -11.23 -0.12 11.90
N GLY A 251 -10.66 0.49 10.87
CA GLY A 251 -10.53 1.94 10.77
C GLY A 251 -9.70 2.38 9.57
N ALA A 252 -9.65 3.68 9.36
CA ALA A 252 -8.92 4.27 8.25
C ALA A 252 -7.42 4.30 8.53
N HIS A 253 -6.67 4.26 7.43
CA HIS A 253 -5.22 4.25 7.40
C HIS A 253 -4.68 5.51 6.72
N LEU A 254 -3.74 6.19 7.36
CA LEU A 254 -3.00 7.29 6.74
C LEU A 254 -1.65 6.78 6.22
N SER A 255 -1.42 6.90 4.91
CA SER A 255 -0.18 6.49 4.26
C SER A 255 0.68 7.70 3.91
N ALA A 256 1.91 7.78 4.38
CA ALA A 256 2.82 8.90 4.10
C ALA A 256 4.29 8.46 4.07
N SER A 257 5.11 9.08 3.22
CA SER A 257 6.54 8.78 3.08
C SER A 257 7.39 9.27 4.24
N THR A 258 6.83 10.13 5.08
CA THR A 258 7.50 10.66 6.26
C THR A 258 7.07 9.88 7.49
N PHE A 259 8.05 9.36 8.24
CA PHE A 259 7.80 8.89 9.60
C PHE A 259 7.58 10.10 10.53
N TRP A 260 6.33 10.53 10.64
CA TRP A 260 5.91 11.61 11.52
C TRP A 260 5.58 11.08 12.91
N HIS A 261 5.66 11.93 13.92
CA HIS A 261 5.34 11.54 15.30
C HIS A 261 4.93 12.73 16.15
N GLY A 262 3.96 12.51 17.04
CA GLY A 262 3.62 13.40 18.14
C GLY A 262 2.23 14.02 18.05
N GLU A 263 1.72 14.49 19.19
CA GLU A 263 0.32 14.92 19.38
C GLU A 263 -0.23 15.86 18.30
N LYS A 264 0.56 16.85 17.86
CA LYS A 264 0.11 17.83 16.86
C LYS A 264 -0.03 17.23 15.46
N LEU A 265 0.91 16.38 15.07
CA LEU A 265 0.83 15.66 13.80
C LEU A 265 -0.23 14.55 13.86
N ASN A 266 -0.45 13.95 15.03
CA ASN A 266 -1.56 13.02 15.24
C ASN A 266 -2.93 13.72 15.09
N THR A 267 -3.04 14.95 15.59
CA THR A 267 -4.25 15.79 15.38
C THR A 267 -4.43 16.10 13.90
N TRP A 268 -3.36 16.48 13.19
CA TRP A 268 -3.40 16.65 11.73
C TRP A 268 -3.87 15.38 11.02
N ALA A 269 -3.35 14.20 11.38
CA ALA A 269 -3.73 12.95 10.74
C ALA A 269 -5.24 12.65 10.91
N ASN A 270 -5.78 12.89 12.11
CA ASN A 270 -7.22 12.79 12.37
C ASN A 270 -8.03 13.76 11.50
N ASP A 271 -7.66 15.05 11.50
CA ASP A 271 -8.36 16.08 10.71
C ASP A 271 -8.24 15.82 9.20
N TRP A 272 -7.09 15.31 8.74
CA TRP A 272 -6.81 15.00 7.34
C TRP A 272 -7.63 13.80 6.84
N VAL A 273 -7.72 12.75 7.65
CA VAL A 273 -8.59 11.61 7.35
C VAL A 273 -10.05 12.05 7.34
N ALA A 274 -10.49 12.84 8.32
CA ALA A 274 -11.84 13.36 8.35
C ALA A 274 -12.15 14.23 7.12
N TYR A 275 -11.22 15.10 6.71
CA TYR A 275 -11.35 15.92 5.51
C TYR A 275 -11.55 15.07 4.25
N TRP A 276 -10.63 14.14 3.98
CA TRP A 276 -10.64 13.38 2.74
C TRP A 276 -11.73 12.31 2.67
N THR A 277 -12.25 11.86 3.81
CA THR A 277 -13.32 10.87 3.85
C THR A 277 -14.71 11.49 4.07
N GLN A 278 -14.81 12.82 4.12
CA GLN A 278 -16.03 13.54 4.54
C GLN A 278 -16.57 13.04 5.89
N GLY A 279 -15.68 12.79 6.83
CA GLY A 279 -15.98 12.29 8.18
C GLY A 279 -16.45 10.84 8.24
N LYS A 280 -16.37 10.07 7.16
CA LYS A 280 -16.78 8.65 7.13
C LYS A 280 -15.71 7.71 7.67
N GLY A 281 -14.43 8.06 7.49
CA GLY A 281 -13.30 7.30 8.00
C GLY A 281 -12.86 7.81 9.38
N ASN A 282 -12.38 6.90 10.21
CA ASN A 282 -11.77 7.21 11.50
C ASN A 282 -10.28 6.87 11.45
N PHE A 283 -9.38 7.82 11.71
CA PHE A 283 -7.94 7.53 11.68
C PHE A 283 -7.58 6.56 12.81
N VAL A 284 -7.05 5.39 12.48
CA VAL A 284 -6.62 4.41 13.49
C VAL A 284 -5.16 4.03 13.31
N THR A 285 -4.69 3.91 12.07
CA THR A 285 -3.33 3.44 11.79
C THR A 285 -2.59 4.31 10.78
N SER A 286 -1.27 4.36 10.88
CA SER A 286 -0.39 5.04 9.93
C SER A 286 0.72 4.14 9.38
N GLY A 287 1.08 4.33 8.12
CA GLY A 287 2.09 3.53 7.40
C GLY A 287 2.68 4.33 6.23
N MET A 288 3.50 3.70 5.38
CA MET A 288 4.26 4.43 4.36
C MET A 288 4.09 3.91 2.93
N GLU A 289 3.27 2.89 2.68
CA GLU A 289 3.27 2.15 1.40
C GLU A 289 1.90 2.00 0.70
N ASP A 290 0.82 2.11 1.45
CA ASP A 290 -0.52 1.69 1.05
C ASP A 290 -1.09 2.56 -0.07
N SER A 291 -0.90 3.90 -0.02
CA SER A 291 -1.36 4.78 -1.08
C SER A 291 -0.67 4.49 -2.41
N ALA A 292 0.63 4.18 -2.38
CA ALA A 292 1.38 3.74 -3.57
C ALA A 292 0.99 2.35 -4.05
N THR A 293 0.70 1.42 -3.14
CA THR A 293 0.19 0.09 -3.49
C THR A 293 -1.14 0.22 -4.24
N LEU A 294 -2.06 1.00 -3.68
CA LEU A 294 -3.37 1.30 -4.29
C LEU A 294 -3.26 2.04 -5.61
N GLN A 295 -2.32 2.98 -5.74
CA GLN A 295 -2.09 3.70 -6.98
C GLN A 295 -1.64 2.75 -8.10
N SER A 296 -0.68 1.87 -7.81
CA SER A 296 -0.21 0.87 -8.78
C SER A 296 -1.30 -0.15 -9.13
N LEU A 297 -2.03 -0.66 -8.14
CA LEU A 297 -3.15 -1.58 -8.37
C LEU A 297 -4.27 -0.93 -9.19
N SER A 298 -4.55 0.36 -8.98
CA SER A 298 -5.55 1.08 -9.79
C SER A 298 -5.16 1.16 -11.27
N TYR A 299 -3.89 1.38 -11.58
CA TYR A 299 -3.42 1.38 -12.97
C TYR A 299 -3.38 -0.02 -13.59
N LEU A 300 -3.02 -1.03 -12.81
CA LEU A 300 -3.06 -2.43 -13.26
C LEU A 300 -4.49 -2.93 -13.49
N ASP A 301 -5.44 -2.48 -12.66
CA ASP A 301 -6.87 -2.77 -12.80
C ASP A 301 -7.44 -2.13 -14.07
N ASN A 302 -7.11 -0.87 -14.34
CA ASN A 302 -7.42 -0.20 -15.60
C ASN A 302 -6.86 -0.93 -16.83
N ALA A 303 -5.74 -1.63 -16.67
CA ALA A 303 -5.13 -2.46 -17.71
C ALA A 303 -5.71 -3.89 -17.80
N GLY A 304 -6.63 -4.26 -16.91
CA GLY A 304 -7.23 -5.60 -16.84
C GLY A 304 -6.29 -6.69 -16.33
N LEU A 305 -5.21 -6.33 -15.62
CA LEU A 305 -4.20 -7.27 -15.13
C LEU A 305 -4.46 -7.75 -13.70
N VAL A 306 -5.18 -6.95 -12.92
CA VAL A 306 -5.60 -7.27 -11.54
C VAL A 306 -7.06 -6.85 -11.36
N ASN A 307 -7.65 -7.20 -10.23
CA ASN A 307 -8.92 -6.66 -9.76
C ASN A 307 -8.69 -5.94 -8.43
N LYS A 308 -8.74 -4.61 -8.41
CA LYS A 308 -8.47 -3.81 -7.20
C LYS A 308 -9.53 -3.98 -6.10
N ASP A 309 -10.74 -4.39 -6.45
CA ASP A 309 -11.82 -4.64 -5.48
C ASP A 309 -11.60 -5.92 -4.65
N ARG A 310 -10.52 -6.67 -4.94
CA ARG A 310 -10.07 -7.85 -4.16
C ARG A 310 -8.88 -7.54 -3.25
N LEU A 311 -8.62 -6.26 -2.99
CA LEU A 311 -7.62 -5.80 -2.04
C LEU A 311 -8.18 -5.77 -0.61
N LEU A 312 -7.38 -6.29 0.30
CA LEU A 312 -7.52 -6.22 1.74
C LEU A 312 -6.24 -5.62 2.32
N ILE A 313 -6.38 -4.73 3.30
CA ILE A 313 -5.24 -4.15 4.03
C ILE A 313 -5.43 -4.45 5.51
N LEU A 314 -4.42 -5.09 6.08
CA LEU A 314 -4.29 -5.43 7.49
C LEU A 314 -3.04 -4.74 8.04
N ARG A 315 -3.23 -3.79 8.94
CA ARG A 315 -2.14 -3.08 9.61
C ARG A 315 -2.10 -3.45 11.10
N THR A 316 -0.93 -3.81 11.61
CA THR A 316 -0.75 -4.28 13.00
C THR A 316 0.08 -3.33 13.84
N ALA A 317 -0.40 -3.00 15.03
CA ALA A 317 0.11 -1.86 15.79
C ALA A 317 1.46 -2.17 16.49
N SER A 318 2.58 -1.74 15.92
CA SER A 318 3.93 -1.92 16.50
C SER A 318 4.28 -0.87 17.55
N ASN A 319 3.71 0.33 17.42
CA ASN A 319 3.98 1.50 18.23
C ASN A 319 2.79 2.47 18.18
N PHE A 320 2.82 3.51 19.01
CA PHE A 320 1.85 4.61 18.94
C PHE A 320 2.35 5.73 18.01
N THR A 321 1.43 6.45 17.40
CA THR A 321 1.68 7.60 16.51
C THR A 321 2.13 8.87 17.26
N MET A 322 1.95 8.91 18.58
CA MET A 322 2.32 10.04 19.43
C MET A 322 2.79 9.59 20.81
N GLN A 323 3.41 10.51 21.53
CA GLN A 323 4.02 10.28 22.82
C GLN A 323 3.01 10.15 23.98
N PRO A 324 3.34 9.42 25.06
CA PRO A 324 2.57 9.48 26.29
C PRO A 324 2.73 10.85 26.98
N PRO A 325 1.81 11.26 27.88
CA PRO A 325 1.86 12.58 28.53
C PRO A 325 3.14 12.88 29.31
N SER A 326 3.91 11.86 29.70
CA SER A 326 5.15 12.00 30.45
C SER A 326 6.38 12.35 29.60
N LEU A 327 6.28 12.34 28.27
CA LEU A 327 7.40 12.59 27.36
C LEU A 327 7.06 13.72 26.39
N SER A 328 8.08 14.41 25.87
CA SER A 328 7.94 15.19 24.64
C SER A 328 7.94 14.29 23.41
N ALA A 329 7.40 14.79 22.29
CA ALA A 329 7.40 14.06 21.02
C ALA A 329 8.83 13.70 20.56
N ALA A 330 9.81 14.59 20.75
CA ALA A 330 11.19 14.35 20.37
C ALA A 330 11.86 13.26 21.22
N GLU A 331 11.59 13.24 22.54
CA GLU A 331 12.10 12.19 23.43
C GLU A 331 11.50 10.84 23.09
N ASN A 332 10.19 10.76 22.83
CA ASN A 332 9.58 9.48 22.47
C ASN A 332 10.03 9.01 21.08
N LEU A 333 10.07 9.88 20.06
CA LEU A 333 10.56 9.51 18.73
C LEU A 333 12.00 8.96 18.78
N LYS A 334 12.87 9.51 19.64
CA LYS A 334 14.21 8.97 19.85
C LYS A 334 14.16 7.50 20.31
N LEU A 335 13.27 7.18 21.25
CA LEU A 335 13.09 5.80 21.73
C LEU A 335 12.53 4.88 20.64
N GLU A 336 11.54 5.35 19.87
CA GLU A 336 10.99 4.60 18.73
C GLU A 336 12.09 4.31 17.69
N SER A 337 12.86 5.33 17.30
CA SER A 337 13.90 5.19 16.27
C SER A 337 15.14 4.38 16.69
N SER A 338 15.39 4.18 17.99
CA SER A 338 16.52 3.36 18.47
C SER A 338 16.19 1.87 18.57
N GLY A 339 14.94 1.47 18.31
CA GLY A 339 14.47 0.09 18.49
C GLY A 339 14.01 -0.23 19.92
N ASP A 340 14.42 0.57 20.91
CA ASP A 340 14.04 0.39 22.32
C ASP A 340 12.55 0.71 22.60
N GLY A 341 11.90 1.47 21.70
CA GLY A 341 10.51 1.91 21.80
C GLY A 341 9.48 0.87 21.32
N TYR A 342 9.88 -0.09 20.49
CA TYR A 342 8.94 -1.04 19.88
C TYR A 342 8.62 -2.24 20.77
N ALA A 343 8.02 -1.99 21.94
CA ALA A 343 7.58 -3.04 22.87
C ALA A 343 6.64 -4.08 22.22
N ALA A 344 5.98 -3.73 21.11
CA ALA A 344 5.05 -4.58 20.38
C ALA A 344 5.54 -5.05 19.00
N MET A 345 6.80 -4.80 18.57
CA MET A 345 7.26 -5.21 17.22
C MET A 345 6.97 -6.69 16.93
N GLY A 346 7.48 -7.59 17.78
CA GLY A 346 7.27 -9.03 17.59
C GLY A 346 5.80 -9.43 17.70
N ALA A 347 5.03 -8.79 18.58
CA ALA A 347 3.60 -9.07 18.72
C ALA A 347 2.81 -8.63 17.49
N ALA A 348 3.15 -7.50 16.88
CA ALA A 348 2.52 -6.97 15.67
C ALA A 348 2.88 -7.81 14.43
N ILE A 349 4.14 -8.23 14.29
CA ILE A 349 4.58 -9.16 13.23
C ILE A 349 3.82 -10.49 13.31
N GLU A 350 3.73 -11.08 14.51
CA GLU A 350 2.94 -12.29 14.74
C GLU A 350 1.46 -12.07 14.46
N ALA A 351 0.89 -10.93 14.86
CA ALA A 351 -0.50 -10.59 14.58
C ALA A 351 -0.78 -10.51 13.06
N ALA A 352 0.13 -9.91 12.28
CA ALA A 352 -0.03 -9.78 10.83
C ALA A 352 -0.17 -11.16 10.17
N TYR A 353 0.68 -12.12 10.58
CA TYR A 353 0.57 -13.51 10.13
C TYR A 353 -0.69 -14.19 10.68
N ASN A 354 -0.91 -14.21 11.99
CA ASN A 354 -1.96 -15.01 12.63
C ASN A 354 -3.38 -14.56 12.22
N VAL A 355 -3.57 -13.28 11.94
CA VAL A 355 -4.83 -12.73 11.46
C VAL A 355 -4.93 -12.85 9.94
N GLY A 356 -3.92 -12.41 9.20
CA GLY A 356 -3.93 -12.43 7.75
C GLY A 356 -4.01 -13.85 7.16
N SER A 357 -3.29 -14.82 7.75
CA SER A 357 -3.27 -16.20 7.25
C SER A 357 -4.64 -16.86 7.27
N GLN A 358 -5.54 -16.52 8.20
CA GLN A 358 -6.90 -17.06 8.20
C GLN A 358 -7.71 -16.64 6.96
N VAL A 359 -7.52 -15.40 6.49
CA VAL A 359 -8.11 -14.92 5.25
C VAL A 359 -7.50 -15.64 4.04
N THR A 360 -6.16 -15.71 3.99
CA THR A 360 -5.42 -16.41 2.92
C THR A 360 -5.86 -17.87 2.81
N ASP A 361 -5.87 -18.59 3.94
CA ASP A 361 -6.23 -20.00 4.02
C ASP A 361 -7.69 -20.23 3.64
N TYR A 362 -8.61 -19.33 4.03
CA TYR A 362 -10.00 -19.38 3.62
C TYR A 362 -10.14 -19.24 2.10
N ILE A 363 -9.48 -18.24 1.50
CA ILE A 363 -9.53 -17.98 0.05
C ILE A 363 -8.98 -19.18 -0.73
N VAL A 364 -7.84 -19.72 -0.30
CA VAL A 364 -7.22 -20.88 -0.94
C VAL A 364 -8.13 -22.10 -0.89
N THR A 365 -8.74 -22.36 0.27
CA THR A 365 -9.61 -23.51 0.52
C THR A 365 -10.93 -23.41 -0.26
N HIS A 366 -11.52 -22.21 -0.35
CA HIS A 366 -12.82 -21.98 -0.98
C HIS A 366 -12.71 -21.39 -2.40
N TRP A 367 -11.56 -21.55 -3.04
CA TRP A 367 -11.19 -20.86 -4.29
C TRP A 367 -12.27 -20.94 -5.37
N GLU A 368 -12.83 -22.13 -5.60
CA GLU A 368 -13.83 -22.33 -6.66
C GLU A 368 -15.10 -21.47 -6.47
N THR A 369 -15.39 -21.03 -5.25
CA THR A 369 -16.48 -20.08 -4.97
C THR A 369 -15.99 -18.65 -5.04
N VAL A 370 -14.89 -18.36 -4.33
CA VAL A 370 -14.45 -16.97 -4.11
C VAL A 370 -13.75 -16.35 -5.31
N LYS A 371 -13.29 -17.15 -6.28
CA LYS A 371 -12.75 -16.64 -7.55
C LYS A 371 -13.81 -15.88 -8.36
N ASP A 372 -15.07 -16.28 -8.26
CA ASP A 372 -16.18 -15.69 -9.02
C ASP A 372 -16.92 -14.62 -8.20
N THR A 373 -17.19 -14.90 -6.92
CA THR A 373 -17.88 -13.96 -6.02
C THR A 373 -17.07 -13.72 -4.76
N PRO A 374 -16.52 -12.51 -4.57
CA PRO A 374 -15.82 -12.18 -3.33
C PRO A 374 -16.70 -12.35 -2.09
N PRO A 375 -16.15 -12.87 -0.98
CA PRO A 375 -16.83 -12.87 0.30
C PRO A 375 -17.23 -11.45 0.71
N SER A 376 -18.34 -11.33 1.44
CA SER A 376 -18.86 -10.05 1.90
C SER A 376 -19.59 -10.20 3.24
N ALA A 377 -19.59 -9.14 4.02
CA ALA A 377 -20.40 -8.98 5.23
C ALA A 377 -20.97 -7.55 5.29
N GLU A 378 -22.13 -7.39 5.93
CA GLU A 378 -22.87 -6.12 5.98
C GLU A 378 -22.29 -5.06 6.92
#